data_AF-A0A0D8XKB8-F1
#
_entry.id   AF-A0A0D8XKB8-F1
#
_cell.length_a   1.000
_cell.length_b   1.000
_cell.length_c   1.000
_cell.angle_alpha   90.00
_cell.angle_beta   90.00
_cell.angle_gamma   90.00
#
_symmetry.space_group_name_H-M   'P 1'
#
loop_
_entity.id
_entity.type
_entity.pdbx_description
1 polymer ?
#
loop_
_entity_poly.entity_id
_entity_poly.type
_entity_poly.pdbx_seq_one_letter_code
_entity_poly.pdbx_strand_id
1 'polypeptide(L)'
;MNFRFFTIVGPPPQNKILFLGDYVDRCKKSFEVIMLLLCYRIKYPHLIYLLRGNHECSKMNRLYGFYEEMRRKRNVYIWKKFQEVFNELPLCAVVSSRLLCMHGGISPEIQSWDALINLKVCLFLMVL
;
A
#
# COMPACT_ATOMS: atom_id res chain seq x y z
N MET A 1 7.72 5.79 18.31
CA MET A 1 8.21 5.77 16.92
C MET A 1 7.85 7.13 16.32
N ASN A 2 8.83 7.97 15.98
CA ASN A 2 8.55 9.28 15.38
C ASN A 2 8.57 9.12 13.84
N PHE A 3 7.41 9.22 13.20
CA PHE A 3 7.30 9.13 11.74
C PHE A 3 7.40 10.55 11.18
N ARG A 4 8.61 10.96 10.78
CA ARG A 4 8.93 12.32 10.31
C ARG A 4 7.98 12.82 9.19
N PHE A 5 7.43 11.92 8.39
CA PHE A 5 6.41 12.28 7.42
C PHE A 5 5.20 12.98 8.07
N PHE A 6 4.68 12.47 9.19
CA PHE A 6 3.54 13.08 9.89
C PHE A 6 3.89 14.36 10.63
N THR A 7 5.18 14.64 10.90
CA THR A 7 5.57 15.95 11.45
C THR A 7 5.55 17.04 10.37
N ILE A 8 5.64 16.66 9.09
CA ILE A 8 5.62 17.58 7.95
C ILE A 8 4.20 17.72 7.39
N VAL A 9 3.55 16.59 7.12
CA VAL A 9 2.23 16.53 6.48
C VAL A 9 1.10 16.66 7.49
N GLY A 10 1.38 16.49 8.79
CA GLY A 10 0.35 16.34 9.82
C GLY A 10 -0.16 14.89 9.88
N PRO A 11 -0.39 14.34 11.08
CA PRO A 11 -1.01 13.02 11.20
C PRO A 11 -2.50 13.07 10.82
N PRO A 12 -3.18 11.93 10.71
CA PRO A 12 -4.64 11.89 10.78
C PRO A 12 -5.15 12.27 12.18
N PRO A 13 -6.29 12.96 12.30
CA PRO A 13 -7.29 13.23 11.26
C PRO A 13 -7.10 14.54 10.46
N GLN A 14 -5.98 15.26 10.64
CA GLN A 14 -5.81 16.61 10.08
C GLN A 14 -5.83 16.64 8.55
N ASN A 15 -5.35 15.57 7.90
CA ASN A 15 -5.27 15.47 6.45
C ASN A 15 -5.75 14.12 5.92
N LYS A 16 -6.31 14.16 4.71
CA LYS A 16 -6.61 12.97 3.90
C LYS A 16 -5.35 12.59 3.10
N ILE A 17 -4.92 11.34 3.18
CA ILE A 17 -3.65 10.87 2.62
C ILE A 17 -3.87 9.60 1.79
N LEU A 18 -3.38 9.63 0.55
CA LEU A 18 -3.25 8.48 -0.33
C LEU A 18 -1.78 8.08 -0.43
N PHE A 19 -1.44 6.88 0.01
CA PHE A 19 -0.12 6.31 -0.16
C PHE A 19 -0.07 5.42 -1.41
N LEU A 20 1.03 5.49 -2.16
CA LEU A 20 1.18 4.84 -3.47
C LEU A 20 1.99 3.53 -3.42
N GLY A 21 2.04 2.82 -2.28
CA GLY A 21 2.77 1.56 -2.14
C GLY A 21 4.20 1.69 -1.60
N ASP A 22 4.96 0.59 -1.64
CA ASP A 22 6.34 0.45 -1.18
C ASP A 22 6.52 0.75 0.32
N TYR A 23 5.73 0.06 1.14
CA TYR A 23 5.76 0.14 2.60
C TYR A 23 6.84 -0.75 3.20
N VAL A 24 7.23 -1.80 2.48
CA VAL A 24 8.14 -2.85 2.96
C VAL A 24 9.40 -2.98 2.12
N ASP A 25 10.36 -3.76 2.63
CA ASP A 25 11.69 -3.99 2.08
C ASP A 25 12.65 -2.79 2.18
N ARG A 26 13.94 -3.06 1.92
CA ARG A 26 15.07 -2.09 1.87
C ARG A 26 15.35 -1.35 3.19
N CYS A 27 14.48 -1.45 4.18
CA CYS A 27 14.57 -0.81 5.49
C CYS A 27 14.46 -1.82 6.64
N LYS A 28 15.06 -1.50 7.79
CA LYS A 28 15.05 -2.35 8.99
C LYS A 28 13.76 -2.26 9.82
N LYS A 29 12.80 -1.43 9.42
CA LYS A 29 11.57 -1.13 10.18
C LYS A 29 10.30 -1.27 9.32
N SER A 30 10.34 -2.14 8.32
CA SER A 30 9.20 -2.34 7.41
C SER A 30 7.97 -2.81 8.16
N PHE A 31 8.16 -3.71 9.14
CA PHE A 31 7.08 -4.23 9.97
C PHE A 31 6.34 -3.11 10.72
N GLU A 32 7.10 -2.26 11.39
CA GLU A 32 6.54 -1.19 12.20
C GLU A 32 5.86 -0.13 11.31
N VAL A 33 6.39 0.14 10.12
CA VAL A 33 5.76 1.04 9.13
C VAL A 33 4.42 0.48 8.65
N ILE A 34 4.38 -0.74 8.12
CA ILE A 34 3.13 -1.29 7.58
C ILE A 34 2.07 -1.47 8.67
N MET A 35 2.47 -1.90 9.88
CA MET A 35 1.54 -2.00 11.01
C MET A 35 0.95 -0.64 11.38
N LEU A 36 1.78 0.40 11.45
CA LEU A 36 1.30 1.76 11.76
C LEU A 36 0.29 2.25 10.71
N LEU A 37 0.60 2.06 9.42
CA LEU A 37 -0.28 2.46 8.33
C LEU A 37 -1.60 1.68 8.32
N LEU A 38 -1.57 0.37 8.58
CA LEU A 38 -2.78 -0.44 8.71
C LEU A 38 -3.62 -0.02 9.91
N CYS A 39 -3.01 0.27 11.07
CA CYS A 39 -3.73 0.81 12.23
C CYS A 39 -4.40 2.15 11.90
N TYR A 40 -3.72 3.03 11.18
CA TYR A 40 -4.30 4.29 10.71
C TYR A 40 -5.43 4.08 9.70
N ARG A 41 -5.30 3.11 8.78
CA ARG A 41 -6.35 2.73 7.81
C ARG A 41 -7.60 2.19 8.51
N ILE A 42 -7.45 1.45 9.60
CA ILE A 42 -8.55 0.95 10.42
C ILE A 42 -9.20 2.08 11.21
N LYS A 43 -8.39 2.93 11.86
CA LYS A 43 -8.88 4.02 12.71
C LYS A 43 -9.55 5.14 11.92
N TYR A 44 -9.04 5.47 10.73
CA TYR A 44 -9.52 6.57 9.90
C TYR A 44 -9.78 6.11 8.45
N PRO A 45 -10.79 5.25 8.23
CA PRO A 45 -11.00 4.58 6.96
C PRO A 45 -11.37 5.51 5.80
N HIS A 46 -11.81 6.74 6.08
CA HIS A 46 -12.15 7.77 5.10
C HIS A 46 -11.03 8.80 4.87
N LEU A 47 -9.92 8.70 5.61
CA LEU A 47 -8.81 9.64 5.54
C LEU A 47 -7.51 8.99 5.08
N ILE A 48 -7.33 7.69 5.31
CA ILE A 48 -6.09 6.99 4.98
C ILE A 48 -6.37 5.92 3.96
N TYR A 49 -5.61 5.94 2.87
CA TYR A 49 -5.76 5.03 1.76
C TYR A 49 -4.39 4.51 1.32
N LEU A 50 -4.32 3.21 1.07
CA LEU A 50 -3.08 2.50 0.78
C LEU A 50 -3.24 1.78 -0.57
N LEU A 51 -2.46 2.17 -1.57
CA LEU A 51 -2.33 1.40 -2.80
C LEU A 51 -1.25 0.33 -2.66
N ARG A 52 -1.30 -0.68 -3.52
CA ARG A 52 -0.30 -1.73 -3.62
C ARG A 52 0.91 -1.24 -4.43
N GLY A 53 2.11 -1.35 -3.87
CA GLY A 53 3.37 -1.18 -4.59
C GLY A 53 3.91 -2.50 -5.13
N ASN A 54 5.03 -2.44 -5.84
CA ASN A 54 5.67 -3.66 -6.37
C ASN A 54 6.32 -4.49 -5.25
N HIS A 55 6.71 -3.87 -4.14
CA HIS A 55 7.22 -4.56 -2.96
C HIS A 55 6.14 -5.26 -2.14
N GLU A 56 4.86 -4.90 -2.28
CA GLU A 56 3.73 -5.61 -1.66
C GLU A 56 3.33 -6.89 -2.45
N CYS A 57 4.31 -7.67 -2.91
CA CYS A 57 4.07 -8.99 -3.48
C CYS A 57 5.08 -10.02 -2.96
N SER A 58 4.63 -11.28 -2.89
CA SER A 58 5.38 -12.38 -2.26
C SER A 58 6.73 -12.66 -2.92
N LYS A 59 6.84 -12.42 -4.24
CA LYS A 59 8.09 -12.57 -4.99
C LYS A 59 9.12 -11.52 -4.56
N MET A 60 8.71 -10.25 -4.52
CA MET A 60 9.62 -9.14 -4.22
C MET A 60 10.01 -9.13 -2.74
N ASN A 61 9.03 -9.20 -1.84
CA ASN A 61 9.29 -9.09 -0.40
C ASN A 61 9.97 -10.31 0.23
N ARG A 62 10.05 -11.41 -0.52
CA ARG A 62 10.92 -12.54 -0.19
C ARG A 62 12.39 -12.24 -0.51
N LEU A 63 12.65 -11.52 -1.60
CA LEU A 63 14.00 -11.22 -2.07
C LEU A 63 14.61 -10.00 -1.37
N TYR A 64 13.81 -8.98 -1.08
CA TYR A 64 14.32 -7.65 -0.69
C TYR A 64 14.23 -7.31 0.81
N GLY A 65 13.84 -8.29 1.64
CA GLY A 65 14.16 -8.29 3.07
C GLY A 65 12.98 -8.39 4.03
N PHE A 66 11.73 -8.16 3.63
CA PHE A 66 10.59 -8.23 4.54
C PHE A 66 10.34 -9.64 5.07
N TYR A 67 10.50 -10.66 4.22
CA TYR A 67 10.44 -12.07 4.65
C TYR A 67 11.45 -12.37 5.75
N GLU A 68 12.70 -11.93 5.55
CA GLU A 68 13.77 -12.08 6.51
C GLU A 68 13.52 -11.28 7.79
N GLU A 69 12.97 -10.07 7.68
CA GLU A 69 12.54 -9.27 8.81
C GLU A 69 11.47 -9.98 9.63
N MET A 70 10.47 -10.59 8.99
CA MET A 70 9.41 -11.35 9.65
C MET A 70 9.94 -12.62 10.30
N ARG A 71 10.79 -13.35 9.60
CA ARG A 71 11.44 -14.56 10.14
C ARG A 71 12.24 -14.24 11.40
N ARG A 72 12.94 -13.09 11.43
CA ARG A 72 13.79 -12.69 12.56
C ARG A 72 13.04 -12.03 13.72
N LYS A 73 12.09 -11.13 13.43
CA LYS A 73 11.41 -10.33 14.47
C LYS A 73 10.11 -10.96 14.97
N ARG A 74 9.47 -11.81 14.16
CA ARG A 74 8.15 -12.39 14.40
C ARG A 74 8.20 -13.87 14.03
N ASN A 75 7.41 -14.30 13.05
CA ASN A 75 7.49 -15.63 12.47
C ASN A 75 7.04 -15.61 11.00
N VAL A 76 7.29 -16.71 10.29
CA VAL A 76 6.94 -16.86 8.87
C VAL A 76 5.43 -16.90 8.63
N TYR A 77 4.64 -17.31 9.63
CA TYR A 77 3.17 -17.29 9.54
C TYR A 77 2.63 -15.86 9.40
N ILE A 78 3.17 -14.91 10.15
CA ILE A 78 2.81 -13.49 10.02
C ILE A 78 3.17 -12.94 8.63
N TRP A 79 4.30 -13.34 8.04
CA TRP A 79 4.62 -12.97 6.66
C TRP A 79 3.57 -13.45 5.66
N LYS A 80 3.06 -14.69 5.83
CA LYS A 80 1.97 -15.23 4.99
C LYS A 80 0.70 -14.40 5.14
N LYS A 81 0.35 -13.99 6.36
CA LYS A 81 -0.79 -13.09 6.59
C LYS A 81 -0.64 -11.72 5.94
N PHE A 82 0.57 -11.17 5.90
CA PHE A 82 0.81 -9.96 5.11
C PHE A 82 0.62 -10.18 3.61
N GLN A 83 0.90 -11.37 3.06
CA GLN A 83 0.62 -11.63 1.65
C GLN A 83 -0.88 -11.62 1.35
N GLU A 84 -1.70 -12.17 2.27
CA GLU A 84 -3.17 -12.07 2.19
C GLU A 84 -3.59 -10.60 2.18
N VAL A 85 -3.10 -9.79 3.13
CA VAL A 85 -3.40 -8.35 3.20
C VAL A 85 -2.97 -7.60 1.94
N PHE A 86 -1.76 -7.86 1.44
CA PHE A 86 -1.24 -7.18 0.25
C PHE A 86 -1.99 -7.54 -1.02
N ASN A 87 -2.60 -8.73 -1.09
CA ASN A 87 -3.45 -9.11 -2.21
C ASN A 87 -4.78 -8.34 -2.24
N GLU A 88 -5.23 -7.83 -1.10
CA GLU A 88 -6.44 -7.01 -0.98
C GLU A 88 -6.17 -5.51 -1.21
N LEU A 89 -4.90 -5.08 -1.30
CA LEU A 89 -4.58 -3.68 -1.55
C LEU A 89 -4.94 -3.28 -2.99
N PRO A 90 -5.61 -2.13 -3.19
CA PRO A 90 -5.98 -1.66 -4.50
C PRO A 90 -4.76 -1.26 -5.35
N LEU A 91 -4.84 -1.47 -6.66
CA LEU A 91 -3.75 -1.17 -7.58
C LEU A 91 -3.67 0.32 -7.98
N CYS A 92 -4.82 0.99 -8.06
CA CYS A 92 -4.90 2.40 -8.42
C CYS A 92 -6.08 3.11 -7.72
N ALA A 93 -6.08 4.44 -7.76
CA ALA A 93 -7.16 5.30 -7.30
C ALA A 93 -7.36 6.47 -8.28
N VAL A 94 -8.56 7.07 -8.29
CA VAL A 94 -8.88 8.23 -9.13
C VAL A 94 -9.24 9.43 -8.27
N VAL A 95 -8.32 10.38 -8.14
CA VAL A 95 -8.55 11.58 -7.32
C VAL A 95 -9.32 12.63 -8.11
N SER A 96 -10.43 13.11 -7.54
CA SER A 96 -11.29 14.17 -8.07
C SER A 96 -11.75 13.93 -9.50
N SER A 97 -12.00 12.66 -9.84
CA SER A 97 -12.39 12.21 -11.18
C SER A 97 -11.46 12.67 -12.31
N ARG A 98 -10.21 13.00 -11.99
CA ARG A 98 -9.26 13.66 -12.90
C ARG A 98 -7.87 13.04 -12.88
N LEU A 99 -7.40 12.60 -11.71
CA LEU A 99 -6.03 12.15 -11.54
C LEU A 99 -5.99 10.65 -11.24
N LEU A 100 -5.47 9.86 -12.17
CA LEU A 100 -5.17 8.45 -11.94
C LEU A 100 -3.87 8.32 -11.15
N CYS A 101 -3.95 7.73 -9.97
CA CYS A 101 -2.83 7.48 -9.09
C CYS A 101 -2.54 5.97 -9.01
N MET A 102 -1.28 5.59 -9.17
CA MET A 102 -0.78 4.22 -9.06
C MET A 102 0.68 4.24 -8.67
N HIS A 103 1.19 3.10 -8.20
CA HIS A 103 2.59 2.98 -7.78
C HIS A 103 3.58 3.16 -8.95
N GLY A 104 3.36 2.39 -10.01
CA GLY A 104 4.18 2.42 -11.22
C GLY A 104 3.57 3.33 -12.28
N GLY A 105 2.93 2.73 -13.27
CA GLY A 105 2.35 3.43 -14.40
C GLY A 105 1.44 2.54 -15.23
N ILE A 106 0.93 3.09 -16.32
CA ILE A 106 -0.03 2.42 -17.20
C ILE A 106 0.71 1.41 -18.09
N SER A 107 0.19 0.18 -18.15
CA SER A 107 0.66 -0.83 -19.10
C SER A 107 0.26 -0.44 -20.53
N PRO A 108 1.11 -0.66 -21.56
CA PRO A 108 0.71 -0.50 -22.96
C PRO A 108 -0.52 -1.33 -23.38
N GLU A 109 -0.82 -2.39 -22.63
CA GLU A 109 -2.00 -3.25 -22.83
C GLU A 109 -3.30 -2.62 -22.28
N ILE A 110 -3.19 -1.63 -21.40
CA ILE A 110 -4.33 -0.89 -20.83
C ILE A 110 -4.59 0.33 -21.71
N GLN A 111 -5.45 0.14 -22.72
CA GLN A 111 -5.74 1.18 -23.71
C GLN A 111 -7.05 1.94 -23.47
N SER A 112 -7.82 1.55 -22.44
CA SER A 112 -9.09 2.22 -22.10
C SER A 112 -9.37 2.17 -20.60
N TRP A 113 -10.28 3.04 -20.15
CA TRP A 113 -10.79 3.02 -18.78
C TRP A 113 -11.49 1.70 -18.45
N ASP A 114 -12.23 1.13 -19.40
CA ASP A 114 -12.88 -0.16 -19.20
C ASP A 114 -11.85 -1.29 -19.03
N ALA A 115 -10.77 -1.28 -19.80
CA ALA A 115 -9.68 -2.26 -19.64
C ALA A 115 -9.05 -2.15 -18.25
N LEU A 116 -8.89 -0.93 -17.73
CA LEU A 116 -8.37 -0.68 -16.39
C LEU A 116 -9.35 -1.19 -15.32
N ILE A 117 -10.62 -0.80 -15.39
CA ILE A 117 -11.65 -1.14 -14.37
C ILE A 117 -11.90 -2.66 -14.31
N ASN A 118 -11.73 -3.37 -15.43
CA ASN A 118 -11.93 -4.82 -15.51
C ASN A 118 -10.73 -5.65 -15.04
N LEU A 119 -9.66 -5.04 -14.52
CA LEU A 119 -8.58 -5.78 -13.89
C LEU A 119 -9.10 -6.53 -12.66
N LYS A 120 -8.97 -7.86 -12.67
CA LYS A 120 -9.46 -8.79 -11.61
C LYS A 120 -8.92 -8.52 -10.20
N VAL A 121 -7.93 -7.63 -10.04
CA VAL A 121 -7.27 -7.32 -8.77
C VAL A 121 -7.63 -5.89 -8.38
N CYS A 122 -8.69 -5.77 -7.58
CA CYS A 122 -9.15 -4.61 -6.81
C CYS A 122 -8.76 -3.22 -7.37
N LEU A 123 -9.64 -2.65 -8.20
CA LEU A 123 -9.83 -1.20 -8.17
C LEU A 123 -10.75 -0.84 -7.01
N PHE A 124 -10.22 -0.17 -5.99
CA PHE A 124 -11.05 0.79 -5.28
C PHE A 124 -11.12 2.02 -6.17
N LEU A 125 -12.23 2.19 -6.88
CA LEU A 125 -12.66 3.45 -7.45
C LEU A 125 -13.01 4.39 -6.29
N MET A 126 -12.00 4.84 -5.56
CA MET A 126 -12.16 5.98 -4.68
C MET A 126 -12.23 7.21 -5.55
N VAL A 127 -13.45 7.68 -5.80
CA VAL A 127 -13.67 9.06 -6.22
C VAL A 127 -13.38 9.92 -4.98
N LEU A 128 -12.17 10.49 -4.90
CA LEU A 128 -11.80 11.44 -3.85
C LEU A 128 -12.24 12.86 -4.17
#